data_AF-A0A218YRC6-F1
#
_entry.id   AF-A0A218YRC6-F1
#
_cell.length_a   1.000
_cell.length_b   1.000
_cell.length_c   1.000
_cell.angle_alpha   90.00
_cell.angle_beta   90.00
_cell.angle_gamma   90.00
#
_symmetry.space_group_name_H-M   'P 1'
#
loop_
_entity.id
_entity.type
_entity.pdbx_description
1 polymer ?
#
loop_
_entity_poly.entity_id
_entity_poly.type
_entity_poly.pdbx_seq_one_letter_code
_entity_poly.pdbx_strand_id
1 'polypeptide(L)'
;MSEALAIFSDETRVPIDGKFHIIQFVHREHRIDNFDAASFFTLHDFDDSGYWDTAEILKTYGMEDETAKDVPQSKKDEIRIEVMKLLDSNNNGIVEREEWMAFNLERKGTLPDFGTGPGHHWDMEMEYEIHHWEKYHDENTKEEDLIHPEDIAHFKKHDELEDEADRVAALDRMPIVEQNIPAKFRRE
;
A
#
# COMPACT_ATOMS: atom_id res chain seq x y z
N MET A 1 22.55 -12.40 -41.63
CA MET A 1 21.73 -11.23 -41.28
C MET A 1 20.35 -11.77 -40.96
N SER A 2 19.79 -11.68 -39.76
CA SER A 2 20.10 -10.92 -38.56
C SER A 2 19.68 -11.75 -37.35
N GLU A 3 20.46 -11.64 -36.28
CA GLU A 3 20.23 -12.24 -34.97
C GLU A 3 18.96 -11.69 -34.32
N ALA A 4 18.22 -12.58 -33.66
CA ALA A 4 17.27 -12.25 -32.61
C ALA A 4 17.55 -13.25 -31.47
N LEU A 5 18.47 -12.87 -30.60
CA LEU A 5 18.78 -13.58 -29.36
C LEU A 5 19.04 -12.54 -28.26
N ALA A 6 18.59 -12.88 -27.06
CA ALA A 6 18.97 -12.32 -25.76
C ALA A 6 18.42 -10.94 -25.37
N ILE A 7 17.27 -10.94 -24.68
CA ILE A 7 17.03 -10.05 -23.53
C ILE A 7 16.43 -10.92 -22.41
N PHE A 8 17.25 -11.80 -21.86
CA PHE A 8 17.06 -12.47 -20.57
C PHE A 8 18.45 -12.64 -19.98
N SER A 9 18.97 -11.58 -19.36
CA SER A 9 20.09 -11.64 -18.42
C SER A 9 20.17 -10.29 -17.71
N ASP A 10 19.85 -10.30 -16.42
CA ASP A 10 20.61 -9.62 -15.38
C ASP A 10 21.21 -8.24 -15.73
N GLU A 11 20.42 -7.17 -15.53
CA GLU A 11 20.85 -5.80 -15.19
C GLU A 11 19.67 -4.83 -15.41
N THR A 12 18.89 -4.51 -14.38
CA THR A 12 18.38 -3.14 -14.17
C THR A 12 17.94 -2.94 -12.71
N ARG A 13 18.90 -2.80 -11.80
CA ARG A 13 18.75 -1.79 -10.74
C ARG A 13 18.72 -0.44 -11.45
N VAL A 14 17.53 0.00 -11.88
CA VAL A 14 17.33 1.35 -12.40
C VAL A 14 17.55 2.31 -11.21
N PRO A 15 18.36 3.37 -11.34
CA PRO A 15 18.50 4.36 -10.28
C PRO A 15 17.12 4.93 -9.95
N ILE A 16 16.77 4.99 -8.66
CA ILE A 16 15.54 5.63 -8.17
C ILE A 16 15.68 7.14 -8.44
N ASP A 17 15.22 7.58 -9.61
CA ASP A 17 15.35 8.94 -10.13
C ASP A 17 14.22 9.88 -9.64
N GLY A 18 13.60 9.54 -8.51
CA GLY A 18 12.52 10.32 -7.89
C GLY A 18 11.20 10.29 -8.67
N LYS A 19 11.00 9.25 -9.51
CA LYS A 19 9.79 9.05 -10.32
C LYS A 19 9.05 7.79 -9.87
N PHE A 20 7.74 7.90 -9.63
CA PHE A 20 6.87 6.77 -9.30
C PHE A 20 6.56 5.98 -10.58
N HIS A 21 7.34 4.94 -10.86
CA HIS A 21 7.06 4.06 -12.00
C HIS A 21 5.78 3.28 -11.75
N ILE A 22 4.68 3.73 -12.36
CA ILE A 22 3.34 3.11 -12.30
C ILE A 22 3.42 1.61 -12.62
N ILE A 23 4.28 1.21 -13.57
CA ILE A 23 4.47 -0.20 -13.92
C ILE A 23 5.13 -1.01 -12.82
N GLN A 24 6.16 -0.43 -12.20
CA GLN A 24 6.86 -1.07 -11.10
C GLN A 24 5.97 -1.13 -9.85
N PHE A 25 5.15 -0.09 -9.63
CA PHE A 25 4.19 -0.03 -8.53
C PHE A 25 3.09 -1.08 -8.69
N VAL A 26 2.39 -1.18 -9.83
CA VAL A 26 1.32 -2.20 -9.96
C VAL A 26 1.85 -3.64 -9.96
N HIS A 27 3.01 -3.89 -10.54
CA HIS A 27 3.61 -5.22 -10.47
C HIS A 27 4.04 -5.56 -9.04
N ARG A 28 4.67 -4.62 -8.33
CA ARG A 28 5.10 -4.79 -6.94
C ARG A 28 3.90 -4.92 -6.02
N GLU A 29 3.03 -3.92 -5.97
CA GLU A 29 1.86 -3.92 -5.10
C GLU A 29 0.84 -4.99 -5.50
N HIS A 30 0.40 -5.05 -6.76
CA HIS A 30 -0.77 -5.87 -7.12
C HIS A 30 -0.44 -7.21 -7.80
N ARG A 31 0.85 -7.54 -8.03
CA ARG A 31 1.27 -8.76 -8.76
C ARG A 31 0.57 -8.96 -10.11
N ILE A 32 0.30 -7.86 -10.82
CA ILE A 32 -0.28 -7.87 -12.16
C ILE A 32 0.83 -7.59 -13.18
N ASP A 33 1.26 -8.62 -13.91
CA ASP A 33 2.34 -8.53 -14.91
C ASP A 33 1.98 -7.72 -16.16
N ASN A 34 0.68 -7.48 -16.38
CA ASN A 34 0.16 -6.80 -17.56
C ASN A 34 -1.06 -5.96 -17.16
N PHE A 35 -0.84 -4.70 -16.80
CA PHE A 35 -1.91 -3.74 -16.53
C PHE A 35 -1.76 -2.52 -17.47
N ASP A 36 -2.88 -1.86 -17.74
CA ASP A 36 -2.90 -0.60 -18.48
C ASP A 36 -3.36 0.55 -17.57
N ALA A 37 -3.23 1.79 -18.06
CA ALA A 37 -3.64 2.96 -17.29
C ALA A 37 -5.11 2.86 -16.83
N ALA A 38 -6.00 2.25 -17.63
CA ALA A 38 -7.40 2.07 -17.25
C ALA A 38 -7.56 1.13 -16.05
N SER A 39 -6.79 0.05 -16.01
CA SER A 39 -6.79 -0.91 -14.90
C SER A 39 -6.23 -0.29 -13.63
N PHE A 40 -5.17 0.54 -13.72
CA PHE A 40 -4.66 1.30 -12.57
C PHE A 40 -5.73 2.20 -11.99
N PHE A 41 -6.40 2.97 -12.84
CA PHE A 41 -7.47 3.88 -12.43
C PHE A 41 -8.54 3.14 -11.62
N THR A 42 -9.03 2.04 -12.19
CA THR A 42 -10.10 1.22 -11.61
C THR A 42 -9.67 0.57 -10.29
N LEU A 43 -8.41 0.16 -10.15
CA LEU A 43 -7.91 -0.47 -8.92
C LEU A 43 -7.79 0.51 -7.74
N HIS A 44 -7.65 1.81 -8.02
CA HIS A 44 -7.45 2.85 -7.01
C HIS A 44 -8.66 3.77 -6.85
N ASP A 45 -9.73 3.50 -7.59
CA ASP A 45 -11.08 3.95 -7.29
C ASP A 45 -11.65 3.00 -6.23
N PHE A 46 -11.39 3.31 -4.96
CA PHE A 46 -11.59 2.36 -3.86
C PHE A 46 -13.06 2.21 -3.48
N ASP A 47 -13.89 3.20 -3.79
CA ASP A 47 -15.32 3.21 -3.49
C ASP A 47 -16.22 3.07 -4.73
N ASP A 48 -15.63 2.83 -5.91
CA ASP A 48 -16.30 2.63 -7.20
C ASP A 48 -17.14 3.86 -7.60
N SER A 49 -16.65 5.06 -7.27
CA SER A 49 -17.30 6.34 -7.56
C SER A 49 -17.07 6.83 -8.99
N GLY A 50 -16.09 6.25 -9.70
CA GLY A 50 -15.74 6.57 -11.08
C GLY A 50 -14.76 7.74 -11.23
N TYR A 51 -14.24 8.28 -10.13
CA TYR A 51 -13.24 9.34 -10.07
C TYR A 51 -12.29 9.09 -8.90
N TRP A 52 -11.15 9.77 -8.85
CA TRP A 52 -10.35 9.83 -7.62
C TRP A 52 -10.58 11.16 -6.90
N ASP A 53 -10.97 11.08 -5.64
CA ASP A 53 -10.98 12.23 -4.75
C ASP A 53 -9.66 12.39 -3.97
N THR A 54 -9.63 13.36 -3.06
CA THR A 54 -8.46 13.59 -2.21
C THR A 54 -8.12 12.39 -1.32
N ALA A 55 -9.12 11.69 -0.79
CA ALA A 55 -8.90 10.54 0.08
C ALA A 55 -8.29 9.39 -0.72
N GLU A 56 -8.78 9.12 -1.93
CA GLU A 56 -8.26 8.06 -2.79
C GLU A 56 -6.84 8.34 -3.29
N ILE A 57 -6.53 9.61 -3.59
CA ILE A 57 -5.14 10.02 -3.86
C ILE A 57 -4.26 9.71 -2.66
N LEU A 58 -4.66 10.14 -1.46
CA LEU A 58 -3.87 9.91 -0.25
C LEU A 58 -3.72 8.42 0.07
N LYS A 59 -4.79 7.63 -0.13
CA LYS A 59 -4.79 6.18 0.05
C LYS A 59 -3.90 5.46 -0.96
N THR A 60 -3.85 5.94 -2.20
CA THR A 60 -2.91 5.46 -3.23
C THR A 60 -1.45 5.66 -2.82
N TYR A 61 -1.17 6.64 -1.95
CA TYR A 61 0.15 6.86 -1.35
C TYR A 61 0.28 6.26 0.07
N GLY A 62 -0.65 5.40 0.50
CA GLY A 62 -0.64 4.76 1.81
C GLY A 62 -0.89 5.67 3.01
N MET A 63 -1.40 6.89 2.80
CA MET A 63 -1.53 7.88 3.88
C MET A 63 -2.68 7.62 4.85
N GLU A 64 -3.50 6.60 4.58
CA GLU A 64 -4.53 6.10 5.49
C GLU A 64 -4.06 4.90 6.33
N ASP A 65 -2.87 4.36 6.07
CA ASP A 65 -2.33 3.24 6.85
C ASP A 65 -1.73 3.69 8.20
N GLU A 66 -1.70 2.76 9.16
CA GLU A 66 -1.11 2.95 10.50
C GLU A 66 0.37 3.33 10.46
N THR A 67 1.13 2.89 9.46
CA THR A 67 2.54 3.30 9.27
C THR A 67 2.68 4.76 8.87
N ALA A 68 1.65 5.35 8.28
CA ALA A 68 1.60 6.77 7.96
C ALA A 68 1.10 7.65 9.13
N LYS A 69 0.88 7.09 10.33
CA LYS A 69 0.39 7.85 11.50
C LYS A 69 1.29 9.00 11.92
N ASP A 70 2.60 8.85 11.73
CA ASP A 70 3.61 9.85 12.10
C ASP A 70 3.92 10.82 10.94
N VAL A 71 3.31 10.62 9.77
CA VAL A 71 3.44 11.53 8.63
C VAL A 71 2.66 12.82 8.92
N PRO A 72 3.33 13.99 8.93
CA PRO A 72 2.68 15.25 9.27
C PRO A 72 1.63 15.63 8.22
N GLN A 73 0.55 16.28 8.67
CA GLN A 73 -0.53 16.73 7.78
C GLN A 73 -0.03 17.60 6.62
N SER A 74 1.01 18.41 6.84
CA SER A 74 1.62 19.24 5.78
C SER A 74 2.19 18.40 4.63
N LYS A 75 2.66 17.18 4.90
CA LYS A 75 3.16 16.27 3.86
C LYS A 75 2.00 15.62 3.09
N LYS A 76 0.92 15.25 3.78
CA LYS A 76 -0.32 14.78 3.14
C LYS A 76 -0.91 15.86 2.23
N ASP A 77 -0.91 17.11 2.69
CA ASP A 77 -1.36 18.27 1.90
C ASP A 77 -0.46 18.51 0.67
N GLU A 78 0.86 18.36 0.80
CA GLU A 78 1.81 18.44 -0.31
C GLU A 78 1.49 17.38 -1.38
N ILE A 79 1.31 16.12 -0.99
CA ILE A 79 0.97 15.02 -1.90
C ILE A 79 -0.30 15.36 -2.69
N ARG A 80 -1.38 15.71 -1.97
CA ARG A 80 -2.66 16.09 -2.59
C ARG A 80 -2.47 17.21 -3.60
N ILE A 81 -1.81 18.30 -3.20
CA ILE A 81 -1.67 19.50 -4.02
C ILE A 81 -0.88 19.19 -5.30
N GLU A 82 0.23 18.48 -5.18
CA GLU A 82 1.09 18.17 -6.33
C GLU A 82 0.44 17.17 -7.28
N VAL A 83 -0.28 16.16 -6.77
CA VAL A 83 -1.01 15.20 -7.61
C VAL A 83 -2.16 15.88 -8.35
N MET A 84 -2.98 16.68 -7.64
CA MET A 84 -4.09 17.42 -8.25
C MET A 84 -3.60 18.37 -9.34
N LYS A 85 -2.49 19.10 -9.12
CA LYS A 85 -1.89 19.96 -10.16
C LYS A 85 -1.51 19.22 -11.43
N LEU A 86 -1.15 17.94 -11.33
CA LEU A 86 -0.76 17.12 -12.47
C LEU A 86 -1.99 16.55 -13.20
N LEU A 87 -2.99 16.13 -12.46
CA LEU A 87 -4.11 15.33 -12.97
C LEU A 87 -5.36 16.15 -13.25
N ASP A 88 -5.84 16.94 -12.28
CA ASP A 88 -7.08 17.72 -12.36
C ASP A 88 -6.89 18.94 -13.29
N SER A 89 -7.20 18.72 -14.56
CA SER A 89 -7.01 19.68 -15.63
C SER A 89 -8.14 20.70 -15.71
N ASN A 90 -9.33 20.32 -15.26
CA ASN A 90 -10.53 21.14 -15.30
C ASN A 90 -10.78 21.92 -13.98
N ASN A 91 -9.99 21.64 -12.94
CA ASN A 91 -10.04 22.21 -11.59
C ASN A 91 -11.38 21.98 -10.87
N ASN A 92 -11.99 20.81 -11.05
CA ASN A 92 -13.24 20.43 -10.38
C ASN A 92 -13.00 19.79 -9.00
N GLY A 93 -11.73 19.53 -8.63
CA GLY A 93 -11.37 18.98 -7.32
C GLY A 93 -11.38 17.45 -7.25
N ILE A 94 -11.57 16.76 -8.37
CA ILE A 94 -11.45 15.31 -8.52
C ILE A 94 -10.57 14.97 -9.72
N VAL A 95 -10.16 13.72 -9.86
CA VAL A 95 -9.48 13.22 -11.05
C VAL A 95 -10.43 12.30 -11.79
N GLU A 96 -10.88 12.74 -12.96
CA GLU A 96 -11.72 11.92 -13.83
C GLU A 96 -10.86 10.90 -14.59
N ARG A 97 -11.49 9.79 -15.01
CA ARG A 97 -10.81 8.74 -15.77
C ARG A 97 -10.13 9.29 -17.02
N GLU A 98 -10.79 10.20 -17.73
CA GLU A 98 -10.27 10.85 -18.93
C GLU A 98 -8.98 11.63 -18.65
N GLU A 99 -8.91 12.32 -17.52
CA GLU A 99 -7.75 13.12 -17.11
C GLU A 99 -6.54 12.23 -16.77
N TRP A 100 -6.80 11.12 -16.08
CA TRP A 100 -5.81 10.08 -15.82
C TRP A 100 -5.30 9.43 -17.11
N MET A 101 -6.19 9.11 -18.04
CA MET A 101 -5.82 8.52 -19.32
C MET A 101 -5.00 9.50 -20.16
N ALA A 102 -5.38 10.79 -20.19
CA ALA A 102 -4.61 11.84 -20.87
C ALA A 102 -3.23 12.04 -20.22
N PHE A 103 -3.13 11.98 -18.88
CA PHE A 103 -1.86 12.00 -18.18
C PHE A 103 -0.92 10.87 -18.60
N ASN A 104 -1.41 9.63 -18.59
CA ASN A 104 -0.58 8.46 -18.88
C ASN A 104 -0.27 8.28 -20.37
N LEU A 105 -1.30 8.35 -21.24
CA LEU A 105 -1.16 7.97 -22.64
C LEU A 105 -0.65 9.12 -23.52
N GLU A 106 -1.14 10.34 -23.28
CA GLU A 106 -0.81 11.49 -24.12
C GLU A 106 0.42 12.22 -23.59
N ARG A 107 0.40 12.55 -22.29
CA ARG A 107 1.48 13.30 -21.64
C ARG A 107 2.66 12.41 -21.23
N LYS A 108 2.49 11.08 -21.26
CA LYS A 108 3.49 10.11 -20.75
C LYS A 108 3.94 10.47 -19.33
N GLY A 109 2.97 10.92 -18.54
CA GLY A 109 3.15 11.37 -17.18
C GLY A 109 3.55 10.21 -16.26
N THR A 110 4.14 10.56 -15.14
CA THR A 110 4.54 9.62 -14.11
C THR A 110 4.22 10.29 -12.79
N LEU A 111 3.60 9.55 -11.86
CA LEU A 111 3.32 10.11 -10.55
C LEU A 111 4.65 10.46 -9.84
N PRO A 112 4.67 11.46 -8.96
CA PRO A 112 5.84 11.76 -8.14
C PRO A 112 5.99 10.73 -7.01
N ASP A 113 7.22 10.35 -6.68
CA ASP A 113 7.55 9.63 -5.46
C ASP A 113 7.89 10.64 -4.35
N PHE A 114 7.13 10.64 -3.26
CA PHE A 114 7.30 11.57 -2.15
C PHE A 114 8.22 11.05 -1.04
N GLY A 115 8.81 9.87 -1.21
CA GLY A 115 9.69 9.24 -0.23
C GLY A 115 8.97 8.81 1.04
N THR A 116 7.65 8.63 0.97
CA THR A 116 6.80 8.19 2.09
C THR A 116 6.74 6.66 2.22
N GLY A 117 7.48 5.94 1.39
CA GLY A 117 7.38 4.49 1.26
C GLY A 117 6.24 4.08 0.32
N PRO A 118 6.11 2.78 0.02
CA PRO A 118 5.06 2.25 -0.85
C PRO A 118 3.66 2.54 -0.29
N GLY A 119 3.52 2.66 1.03
CA GLY A 119 2.22 2.61 1.68
C GLY A 119 1.77 1.17 1.89
N HIS A 120 0.86 0.90 2.84
CA HIS A 120 0.26 -0.43 2.97
C HIS A 120 -1.02 -0.47 2.14
N HIS A 121 -1.06 -1.36 1.16
CA HIS A 121 -2.19 -1.58 0.27
C HIS A 121 -2.90 -2.92 0.55
N TRP A 122 -2.22 -3.85 1.23
CA TRP A 122 -2.68 -5.20 1.59
C TRP A 122 -2.68 -5.42 3.11
N ASP A 123 -3.08 -6.61 3.53
CA ASP A 123 -2.92 -7.03 4.93
C ASP A 123 -1.43 -7.14 5.32
N MET A 124 -1.16 -7.19 6.62
CA MET A 124 0.21 -7.19 7.12
C MET A 124 1.07 -8.35 6.60
N GLU A 125 0.48 -9.52 6.30
CA GLU A 125 1.23 -10.66 5.77
C GLU A 125 1.67 -10.42 4.34
N MET A 126 0.74 -10.00 3.50
CA MET A 126 0.99 -9.80 2.08
C MET A 126 1.92 -8.60 1.84
N GLU A 127 1.78 -7.53 2.63
CA GLU A 127 2.71 -6.39 2.61
C GLU A 127 4.13 -6.79 2.98
N TYR A 128 4.30 -7.55 4.07
CA TYR A 128 5.61 -8.06 4.49
C TYR A 128 6.22 -8.97 3.41
N GLU A 129 5.42 -9.87 2.84
CA GLU A 129 5.86 -10.79 1.78
C GLU A 129 6.41 -10.02 0.56
N ILE A 130 5.63 -9.07 0.05
CA ILE A 130 5.96 -8.34 -1.20
C ILE A 130 7.09 -7.33 -0.99
N HIS A 131 7.06 -6.56 0.09
CA HIS A 131 7.96 -5.39 0.23
C HIS A 131 9.27 -5.70 0.92
N HIS A 132 9.26 -6.72 1.76
CA HIS A 132 10.39 -7.07 2.59
C HIS A 132 10.93 -8.46 2.28
N TRP A 133 10.09 -9.49 2.40
CA TRP A 133 10.52 -10.88 2.23
C TRP A 133 11.15 -11.12 0.86
N GLU A 134 10.43 -10.88 -0.25
CA GLU A 134 10.97 -11.12 -1.61
C GLU A 134 12.24 -10.30 -1.93
N LYS A 135 12.47 -9.20 -1.20
CA LYS A 135 13.61 -8.30 -1.43
C LYS A 135 14.85 -8.72 -0.65
N TYR A 136 14.69 -9.23 0.57
CA TYR A 136 15.79 -9.48 1.50
C TYR A 136 15.95 -10.96 1.88
N HIS A 137 14.95 -11.78 1.58
CA HIS A 137 14.84 -13.17 1.96
C HIS A 137 14.41 -14.05 0.78
N ASP A 138 14.70 -15.34 0.87
CA ASP A 138 14.28 -16.34 -0.11
C ASP A 138 14.04 -17.70 0.56
N GLU A 139 13.79 -18.75 -0.23
CA GLU A 139 13.53 -20.11 0.26
C GLU A 139 14.68 -20.73 1.08
N ASN A 140 15.88 -20.16 1.02
CA ASN A 140 17.06 -20.59 1.77
C ASN A 140 17.31 -19.73 3.03
N THR A 141 16.53 -18.67 3.24
CA THR A 141 16.59 -17.83 4.44
C THR A 141 16.32 -18.68 5.68
N LYS A 142 17.15 -18.53 6.70
CA LYS A 142 16.96 -19.18 7.99
C LYS A 142 16.39 -18.20 9.00
N GLU A 143 15.86 -18.73 10.09
CA GLU A 143 15.36 -17.93 11.22
C GLU A 143 16.44 -16.96 11.76
N GLU A 144 17.71 -17.38 11.71
CA GLU A 144 18.86 -16.57 12.13
C GLU A 144 19.07 -15.30 11.28
N ASP A 145 18.56 -15.30 10.04
CA ASP A 145 18.72 -14.22 9.07
C ASP A 145 17.59 -13.17 9.17
N LEU A 146 16.52 -13.46 9.93
CA LEU A 146 15.33 -12.62 10.11
C LEU A 146 15.57 -11.50 11.14
N ILE A 147 16.56 -10.65 10.85
CA ILE A 147 17.08 -9.65 11.80
C ILE A 147 16.88 -8.21 11.34
N HIS A 148 16.23 -7.97 10.19
CA HIS A 148 15.93 -6.61 9.79
C HIS A 148 14.91 -5.99 10.76
N PRO A 149 14.95 -4.67 10.99
CA PRO A 149 13.96 -3.99 11.82
C PRO A 149 12.51 -4.32 11.44
N GLU A 150 12.25 -4.46 10.13
CA GLU A 150 10.95 -4.84 9.56
C GLU A 150 10.56 -6.30 9.90
N ASP A 151 11.51 -7.25 9.88
CA ASP A 151 11.28 -8.64 10.33
C ASP A 151 10.83 -8.67 11.79
N ILE A 152 11.59 -7.99 12.65
CA ILE A 152 11.34 -7.96 14.09
C ILE A 152 9.98 -7.31 14.39
N ALA A 153 9.66 -6.22 13.68
CA ALA A 153 8.38 -5.53 13.84
C ALA A 153 7.20 -6.39 13.37
N HIS A 154 7.34 -7.12 12.25
CA HIS A 154 6.33 -8.02 11.73
C HIS A 154 6.01 -9.15 12.71
N PHE A 155 7.03 -9.88 13.17
CA PHE A 155 6.84 -11.00 14.10
C PHE A 155 6.32 -10.54 15.47
N LYS A 156 6.82 -9.41 15.98
CA LYS A 156 6.26 -8.83 17.20
C LYS A 156 4.76 -8.53 17.05
N LYS A 157 4.33 -8.09 15.86
CA LYS A 157 2.91 -7.83 15.61
C LYS A 157 2.08 -9.11 15.58
N HIS A 158 2.61 -10.20 15.04
CA HIS A 158 2.02 -11.54 15.16
C HIS A 158 1.82 -11.96 16.61
N ASP A 159 2.86 -11.86 17.42
CA ASP A 159 2.80 -12.23 18.84
C ASP A 159 1.68 -11.45 19.56
N GLU A 160 1.58 -10.14 19.31
CA GLU A 160 0.53 -9.28 19.87
C GLU A 160 -0.89 -9.70 19.43
N LEU A 161 -1.05 -10.13 18.18
CA LEU A 161 -2.34 -10.56 17.63
C LEU A 161 -2.73 -11.96 18.14
N GLU A 162 -1.76 -12.86 18.29
CA GLU A 162 -1.98 -14.18 18.88
C GLU A 162 -2.38 -14.07 20.36
N ASP A 163 -1.67 -13.24 21.14
CA ASP A 163 -2.00 -12.95 22.54
C ASP A 163 -3.42 -12.37 22.69
N GLU A 164 -3.80 -11.46 21.78
CA GLU A 164 -5.14 -10.89 21.75
C GLU A 164 -6.20 -11.95 21.39
N ALA A 165 -5.94 -12.78 20.38
CA ALA A 165 -6.83 -13.85 19.96
C ALA A 165 -7.06 -14.86 21.09
N ASP A 166 -6.02 -15.24 21.81
CA ASP A 166 -6.10 -16.13 22.97
C ASP A 166 -6.92 -15.51 24.11
N ARG A 167 -6.74 -14.21 24.36
CA ARG A 167 -7.55 -13.47 25.35
C ARG A 167 -9.02 -13.48 24.98
N VAL A 168 -9.35 -13.19 23.71
CA VAL A 168 -10.74 -13.21 23.22
C VAL A 168 -11.32 -14.62 23.30
N ALA A 169 -10.58 -15.64 22.87
CA ALA A 169 -11.02 -17.04 22.95
C ALA A 169 -11.27 -17.49 24.40
N ALA A 170 -10.50 -17.01 25.36
CA ALA A 170 -10.73 -17.26 26.78
C ALA A 170 -12.04 -16.61 27.27
N LEU A 171 -12.34 -15.39 26.83
CA LEU A 171 -13.59 -14.69 27.16
C LEU A 171 -14.82 -15.38 26.52
N ASP A 172 -14.72 -15.83 25.26
CA ASP A 172 -15.81 -16.51 24.56
C ASP A 172 -16.17 -17.86 25.18
N ARG A 173 -15.22 -18.52 25.86
CA ARG A 173 -15.49 -19.74 26.64
C ARG A 173 -16.25 -19.46 27.94
N MET A 174 -16.29 -18.20 28.41
CA MET A 174 -17.03 -17.84 29.60
C MET A 174 -18.52 -17.72 29.28
N PRO A 175 -19.42 -18.32 30.08
CA PRO A 175 -20.85 -18.18 29.87
C PRO A 175 -21.35 -16.75 30.06
N ILE A 176 -20.67 -15.97 30.90
CA ILE A 176 -20.95 -14.55 31.16
C ILE A 176 -19.62 -13.83 31.42
N VAL A 177 -19.38 -12.73 30.70
CA VAL A 177 -18.25 -11.81 30.96
C VAL A 177 -18.76 -10.67 31.84
N GLU A 178 -18.48 -10.71 33.14
CA GLU A 178 -19.07 -9.80 34.14
C GLU A 178 -18.77 -8.31 33.87
N GLN A 179 -17.63 -8.02 33.26
CA GLN A 179 -17.22 -6.65 32.87
C GLN A 179 -18.13 -6.07 31.80
N ASN A 180 -18.73 -6.92 30.95
CA ASN A 180 -19.66 -6.53 29.90
C ASN A 180 -21.09 -6.37 30.42
N ILE A 181 -21.37 -6.68 31.69
CA ILE A 181 -22.70 -6.50 32.28
C ILE A 181 -22.94 -5.00 32.49
N PRO A 182 -23.95 -4.39 31.82
CA PRO A 182 -24.28 -2.99 32.02
C PRO A 182 -24.59 -2.69 33.49
N ALA A 183 -24.20 -1.50 33.97
CA ALA A 183 -24.30 -1.14 35.40
C ALA A 183 -25.69 -1.38 36.02
N LYS A 184 -26.77 -1.15 35.25
CA LYS A 184 -28.16 -1.37 35.69
C LYS A 184 -28.53 -2.83 36.02
N PHE A 185 -27.67 -3.80 35.66
CA PHE A 185 -27.89 -5.23 35.92
C PHE A 185 -26.88 -5.83 36.90
N ARG A 186 -25.91 -5.06 37.40
CA ARG A 186 -24.99 -5.52 38.46
C ARG A 186 -25.71 -5.44 39.81
N ARG A 187 -25.65 -6.53 40.59
CA ARG A 187 -26.13 -6.55 41.98
C ARG A 187 -25.01 -6.04 42.88
N GLU A 188 -25.29 -5.01 43.67
CA GLU A 188 -24.42 -4.51 44.75
C GLU A 188 -24.25 -5.55 45.86
#